data_AF-A0A6A0AWT9-F1
#
_entry.id   AF-A0A6A0AWT9-F1
#
_cell.length_a   1.000
_cell.length_b   1.000
_cell.length_c   1.000
_cell.angle_alpha   90.00
_cell.angle_beta   90.00
_cell.angle_gamma   90.00
#
_symmetry.space_group_name_H-M   'P 1'
#
loop_
_entity.id
_entity.type
_entity.pdbx_description
1 polymer ?
#
loop_
_entity_poly.entity_id
_entity_poly.type
_entity_poly.pdbx_seq_one_letter_code
_entity_poly.pdbx_strand_id
1 'polypeptide(L)'
;MADPARTALRGLTVPPRARLVVAAGLLLTVLWPGVPAARAVPAEPASYGAGAVSYGAGPASYGAARASYPAAPASYAAGPAPHTAGDAEPVVRLSTAQAGKGGDITVSGSGWRPETLLMLLICGQSEPGRGVIGGTNSCANAEGRAVTTDAGGAFSTGLPVAEPPEPCPCVVHVATVTGERTVVDRPFTVAGHSTAPLPPQTGAGRLSVLTTAELTGASGLLVWFGAPPGRELVFTVGNIGTAPVEDPVFRVGTAHGVYAPRWEERQWRGTVQPGRKARITLPVRLPAGAHGDYRVSVRYGSELLVEQPWGVGRPWGVTLFWVLLAVVVPAALFRIGMAVVDRVRPRHPGRRRAGAPVAPHGTPATPATRAACPCSCPCSCPCPCPCSEPGTTAAPRRSTPAAGPAAAPAAASPAGPATAHSAPNPPSARTSAPDSTPGPAPAAIPAPEPPENGPPAKGPT
;
A
#
# COMPACT_ATOMS: atom_id res chain seq x y z
N MET A 1 -6.01 -12.32 -49.79
CA MET A 1 -7.40 -12.03 -49.36
C MET A 1 -7.75 -12.95 -48.18
N ALA A 2 -7.77 -12.43 -46.96
CA ALA A 2 -8.38 -13.02 -45.77
C ALA A 2 -8.41 -11.92 -44.68
N ASP A 3 -9.48 -11.80 -43.92
CA ASP A 3 -9.68 -10.72 -42.93
C ASP A 3 -9.63 -11.26 -41.49
N PRO A 4 -8.64 -10.88 -40.65
CA PRO A 4 -8.44 -11.42 -39.31
C PRO A 4 -9.27 -10.71 -38.21
N ALA A 5 -10.45 -10.17 -38.53
CA ALA A 5 -11.25 -9.33 -37.61
C ALA A 5 -12.35 -10.05 -36.78
N ARG A 6 -12.25 -11.36 -36.48
CA ARG A 6 -13.35 -12.13 -35.83
C ARG A 6 -12.98 -13.07 -34.66
N THR A 7 -11.91 -12.82 -33.91
CA THR A 7 -11.51 -13.70 -32.78
C THR A 7 -11.19 -12.98 -31.46
N ALA A 8 -12.00 -11.98 -31.06
CA ALA A 8 -11.79 -11.26 -29.79
C ALA A 8 -13.08 -10.69 -29.17
N LEU A 9 -14.01 -11.53 -28.68
CA LEU A 9 -15.13 -11.07 -27.81
C LEU A 9 -15.80 -12.19 -26.96
N ARG A 10 -15.00 -12.91 -26.15
CA ARG A 10 -15.49 -13.77 -25.05
C ARG A 10 -14.60 -13.60 -23.82
N GLY A 11 -14.86 -12.57 -23.01
CA GLY A 11 -13.99 -12.27 -21.85
C GLY A 11 -14.35 -11.03 -21.02
N LEU A 12 -15.63 -10.64 -20.91
CA LEU A 12 -16.05 -9.51 -20.06
C LEU A 12 -16.84 -10.00 -18.83
N THR A 13 -16.12 -10.26 -17.75
CA THR A 13 -16.67 -10.58 -16.42
C THR A 13 -17.26 -9.34 -15.76
N VAL A 14 -18.57 -9.16 -15.92
CA VAL A 14 -19.34 -8.06 -15.28
C VAL A 14 -19.17 -8.10 -13.74
N PRO A 15 -18.76 -7.00 -13.09
CA PRO A 15 -18.51 -6.98 -11.64
C PRO A 15 -19.81 -7.19 -10.84
N PRO A 16 -19.75 -7.87 -9.67
CA PRO A 16 -20.94 -8.35 -8.96
C PRO A 16 -21.90 -7.23 -8.50
N ARG A 17 -21.39 -6.01 -8.28
CA ARG A 17 -22.22 -4.85 -7.91
C ARG A 17 -23.24 -4.46 -8.99
N ALA A 18 -22.92 -4.63 -10.28
CA ALA A 18 -23.82 -4.26 -11.37
C ALA A 18 -25.04 -5.20 -11.47
N ARG A 19 -24.85 -6.51 -11.21
CA ARG A 19 -25.94 -7.50 -11.26
C ARG A 19 -27.01 -7.26 -10.20
N LEU A 20 -26.63 -6.74 -9.03
CA LEU A 20 -27.55 -6.53 -7.91
C LEU A 20 -28.46 -5.30 -8.11
N VAL A 21 -27.96 -4.25 -8.77
CA VAL A 21 -28.76 -3.07 -9.15
C VAL A 21 -29.82 -3.43 -10.21
N VAL A 22 -29.45 -4.21 -11.23
CA VAL A 22 -30.39 -4.67 -12.27
C VAL A 22 -31.47 -5.57 -11.66
N ALA A 23 -31.10 -6.49 -10.76
CA ALA A 23 -32.05 -7.36 -10.07
C ALA A 23 -33.05 -6.57 -9.19
N ALA A 24 -32.57 -5.54 -8.46
CA ALA A 24 -33.43 -4.70 -7.64
C ALA A 24 -34.44 -3.88 -8.47
N GLY A 25 -34.01 -3.32 -9.61
CA GLY A 25 -34.89 -2.60 -10.53
C GLY A 25 -35.98 -3.48 -11.14
N LEU A 26 -35.66 -4.73 -11.46
CA LEU A 26 -36.59 -5.71 -12.03
C LEU A 26 -37.58 -6.27 -10.99
N LEU A 27 -37.21 -6.31 -9.70
CA LEU A 27 -38.13 -6.70 -8.63
C LEU A 27 -39.20 -5.62 -8.35
N LEU A 28 -38.85 -4.34 -8.48
CA LEU A 28 -39.78 -3.22 -8.24
C LEU A 28 -40.90 -3.17 -9.28
N THR A 29 -40.59 -3.33 -10.57
CA THR A 29 -41.57 -3.25 -11.66
C THR A 29 -42.57 -4.41 -11.66
N VAL A 30 -42.19 -5.58 -11.15
CA VAL A 30 -43.10 -6.73 -10.96
C VAL A 30 -44.09 -6.50 -9.80
N LEU A 31 -43.76 -5.64 -8.84
CA LEU A 31 -44.61 -5.39 -7.65
C LEU A 31 -45.56 -4.18 -7.80
N TRP A 32 -45.24 -3.19 -8.63
CA TRP A 32 -46.07 -2.02 -8.93
C TRP A 32 -46.11 -1.68 -10.44
N PRO A 33 -47.16 -2.08 -11.19
CA PRO A 33 -47.35 -1.65 -12.56
C PRO A 33 -47.94 -0.22 -12.59
N GLY A 34 -47.12 0.79 -12.89
CA GLY A 34 -47.60 2.18 -13.05
C GLY A 34 -46.55 3.29 -12.99
N VAL A 35 -45.33 3.03 -12.51
CA VAL A 35 -44.27 4.05 -12.45
C VAL A 35 -43.53 4.13 -13.80
N PRO A 36 -43.49 5.30 -14.48
CA PRO A 36 -42.73 5.45 -15.72
C PRO A 36 -41.22 5.40 -15.44
N ALA A 37 -40.48 4.66 -16.26
CA ALA A 37 -39.04 4.50 -16.10
C ALA A 37 -38.29 5.81 -16.40
N ALA A 38 -37.54 6.33 -15.43
CA ALA A 38 -36.66 7.47 -15.62
C ALA A 38 -35.53 7.10 -16.61
N ARG A 39 -35.38 7.86 -17.69
CA ARG A 39 -34.26 7.72 -18.62
C ARG A 39 -32.95 8.11 -17.92
N ALA A 40 -32.02 7.17 -17.80
CA ALA A 40 -30.64 7.49 -17.45
C ALA A 40 -29.98 8.27 -18.59
N VAL A 41 -29.40 9.43 -18.27
CA VAL A 41 -28.52 10.17 -19.19
C VAL A 41 -27.14 9.50 -19.17
N PRO A 42 -26.54 9.16 -20.33
CA PRO A 42 -25.19 8.63 -20.35
C PRO A 42 -24.19 9.74 -19.97
N ALA A 43 -23.30 9.47 -19.02
CA ALA A 43 -22.17 10.33 -18.73
C ALA A 43 -21.03 10.07 -19.74
N GLU A 44 -20.45 11.13 -20.29
CA GLU A 44 -19.29 11.02 -21.17
C GLU A 44 -18.03 10.62 -20.39
N PRO A 45 -17.19 9.70 -20.91
CA PRO A 45 -15.89 9.43 -20.34
C PRO A 45 -14.89 10.53 -20.72
N ALA A 46 -14.38 11.26 -19.73
CA ALA A 46 -13.36 12.28 -19.95
C ALA A 46 -12.05 11.66 -20.49
N SER A 47 -11.63 12.09 -21.67
CA SER A 47 -10.45 11.59 -22.38
C SER A 47 -9.15 12.25 -21.88
N TYR A 48 -8.48 11.60 -20.93
CA TYR A 48 -7.09 11.96 -20.57
C TYR A 48 -6.14 11.56 -21.71
N GLY A 49 -5.62 12.55 -22.43
CA GLY A 49 -4.68 12.35 -23.53
C GLY A 49 -3.28 11.98 -23.04
N ALA A 50 -2.90 10.71 -23.18
CA ALA A 50 -1.50 10.28 -23.03
C ALA A 50 -0.73 10.55 -24.34
N GLY A 51 0.10 11.59 -24.36
CA GLY A 51 0.92 11.95 -25.52
C GLY A 51 2.09 10.99 -25.72
N ALA A 52 1.96 10.06 -26.67
CA ALA A 52 3.06 9.19 -27.09
C ALA A 52 3.99 9.93 -28.07
N VAL A 53 5.19 10.31 -27.60
CA VAL A 53 6.21 10.96 -28.43
C VAL A 53 6.99 9.90 -29.22
N SER A 54 6.53 9.61 -30.44
CA SER A 54 7.25 8.72 -31.36
C SER A 54 8.46 9.42 -31.98
N TYR A 55 9.67 9.08 -31.53
CA TYR A 55 10.91 9.43 -32.23
C TYR A 55 11.06 8.55 -33.48
N GLY A 56 10.89 9.14 -34.66
CA GLY A 56 11.04 8.45 -35.93
C GLY A 56 12.50 8.29 -36.34
N ALA A 57 13.05 7.08 -36.19
CA ALA A 57 14.31 6.69 -36.83
C ALA A 57 14.01 6.05 -38.21
N GLY A 58 14.34 6.76 -39.29
CA GLY A 58 14.14 6.27 -40.66
C GLY A 58 15.19 5.23 -41.07
N PRO A 59 14.83 4.20 -41.86
CA PRO A 59 15.79 3.20 -42.32
C PRO A 59 16.67 3.77 -43.46
N ALA A 60 17.96 3.97 -43.19
CA ALA A 60 18.93 4.30 -44.22
C ALA A 60 19.28 3.05 -45.05
N SER A 61 18.81 3.02 -46.30
CA SER A 61 19.00 1.87 -47.21
C SER A 61 20.40 1.87 -47.84
N TYR A 62 21.32 1.10 -47.27
CA TYR A 62 22.60 0.77 -47.89
C TYR A 62 22.56 -0.63 -48.53
N GLY A 63 22.73 -0.69 -49.85
CA GLY A 63 22.83 -1.96 -50.57
C GLY A 63 24.25 -2.53 -50.50
N ALA A 64 24.36 -3.82 -50.17
CA ALA A 64 25.60 -4.60 -50.27
C ALA A 64 25.31 -5.95 -50.95
N ALA A 65 26.31 -6.50 -51.65
CA ALA A 65 26.12 -7.61 -52.58
C ALA A 65 25.83 -8.95 -51.88
N ARG A 66 25.05 -9.81 -52.55
CA ARG A 66 24.96 -11.25 -52.21
C ARG A 66 26.26 -11.96 -52.57
N ALA A 67 27.07 -12.29 -51.57
CA ALA A 67 28.15 -13.27 -51.70
C ALA A 67 27.65 -14.63 -51.16
N SER A 68 27.46 -15.60 -52.06
CA SER A 68 26.97 -16.94 -51.71
C SER A 68 28.11 -17.81 -51.17
N TYR A 69 28.08 -18.12 -49.88
CA TYR A 69 28.95 -19.13 -49.26
C TYR A 69 28.13 -20.34 -48.79
N PRO A 70 28.65 -21.58 -48.91
CA PRO A 70 27.94 -22.78 -48.48
C PRO A 70 27.83 -22.86 -46.95
N ALA A 71 26.70 -23.35 -46.45
CA ALA A 71 26.44 -23.44 -45.03
C ALA A 71 27.17 -24.62 -44.38
N ALA A 72 27.99 -24.33 -43.37
CA ALA A 72 28.45 -25.32 -42.38
C ALA A 72 27.45 -25.39 -41.21
N PRO A 73 27.23 -26.57 -40.59
CA PRO A 73 26.31 -26.71 -39.46
C PRO A 73 26.90 -26.07 -38.20
N ALA A 74 26.51 -24.82 -37.92
CA ALA A 74 26.85 -24.15 -36.67
C ALA A 74 26.09 -24.79 -35.50
N SER A 75 26.81 -25.54 -34.67
CA SER A 75 26.29 -26.04 -33.38
C SER A 75 25.99 -24.86 -32.46
N TYR A 76 24.71 -24.58 -32.23
CA TYR A 76 24.28 -23.59 -31.23
C TYR A 76 24.60 -24.09 -29.82
N ALA A 77 25.79 -23.76 -29.33
CA ALA A 77 26.09 -23.82 -27.91
C ALA A 77 25.12 -22.89 -27.17
N ALA A 78 24.32 -23.44 -26.26
CA ALA A 78 23.40 -22.66 -25.46
C ALA A 78 24.21 -21.72 -24.54
N GLY A 79 24.19 -20.43 -24.83
CA GLY A 79 24.76 -19.41 -23.94
C GLY A 79 24.06 -19.47 -22.57
N PRO A 80 24.79 -19.22 -21.45
CA PRO A 80 24.21 -19.26 -20.12
C PRO A 80 23.05 -18.25 -20.01
N ALA A 81 21.91 -18.70 -19.53
CA ALA A 81 20.72 -17.87 -19.40
C ALA A 81 20.98 -16.67 -18.46
N PRO A 82 20.48 -15.46 -18.78
CA PRO A 82 20.66 -14.29 -17.93
C PRO A 82 20.04 -14.56 -16.56
N HIS A 83 20.87 -14.54 -15.52
CA HIS A 83 20.41 -14.77 -14.14
C HIS A 83 19.64 -13.55 -13.66
N THR A 84 18.42 -13.76 -13.18
CA THR A 84 17.55 -12.69 -12.69
C THR A 84 18.03 -12.18 -11.33
N ALA A 85 18.97 -11.22 -11.34
CA ALA A 85 19.52 -10.60 -10.14
C ALA A 85 18.47 -9.71 -9.44
N GLY A 86 17.70 -10.33 -8.53
CA GLY A 86 16.66 -9.65 -7.74
C GLY A 86 16.52 -10.18 -6.30
N ASP A 87 16.46 -11.51 -6.14
CA ASP A 87 16.15 -12.16 -4.85
C ASP A 87 17.30 -12.97 -4.23
N ALA A 88 18.51 -12.92 -4.80
CA ALA A 88 19.67 -13.61 -4.25
C ALA A 88 20.25 -12.87 -3.04
N GLU A 89 20.51 -13.56 -1.93
CA GLU A 89 21.22 -12.96 -0.79
C GLU A 89 22.68 -12.66 -1.18
N PRO A 90 23.22 -11.46 -0.89
CA PRO A 90 24.59 -11.10 -1.24
C PRO A 90 25.63 -11.98 -0.55
N VAL A 91 26.52 -12.57 -1.35
CA VAL A 91 27.61 -13.43 -0.90
C VAL A 91 28.95 -12.72 -1.11
N VAL A 92 29.86 -12.90 -0.14
CA VAL A 92 31.29 -12.55 -0.25
C VAL A 92 32.13 -13.81 -0.05
N ARG A 93 33.26 -13.91 -0.76
CA ARG A 93 34.30 -14.94 -0.62
C ARG A 93 35.68 -14.28 -0.65
N LEU A 94 36.58 -14.77 0.19
CA LEU A 94 37.98 -14.36 0.26
C LEU A 94 38.86 -15.44 -0.41
N SER A 95 39.97 -15.06 -1.05
CA SER A 95 40.94 -16.02 -1.60
C SER A 95 41.63 -16.86 -0.53
N THR A 96 41.83 -16.29 0.66
CA THR A 96 42.39 -16.95 1.85
C THR A 96 41.66 -16.45 3.10
N ALA A 97 41.68 -17.26 4.18
CA ALA A 97 41.13 -16.87 5.48
C ALA A 97 42.14 -16.10 6.37
N GLN A 98 43.41 -16.05 5.95
CA GLN A 98 44.52 -15.45 6.68
C GLN A 98 45.58 -14.93 5.71
N ALA A 99 46.20 -13.80 6.04
CA ALA A 99 47.46 -13.32 5.47
C ALA A 99 48.11 -12.29 6.42
N GLY A 100 49.40 -12.00 6.23
CA GLY A 100 50.14 -11.01 7.03
C GLY A 100 50.07 -9.59 6.47
N LYS A 101 50.45 -8.61 7.29
CA LYS A 101 50.52 -7.19 6.92
C LYS A 101 51.32 -6.99 5.62
N GLY A 102 50.78 -6.21 4.70
CA GLY A 102 51.42 -5.90 3.41
C GLY A 102 51.31 -6.98 2.34
N GLY A 103 50.62 -8.11 2.61
CA GLY A 103 50.10 -8.98 1.55
C GLY A 103 48.80 -8.45 0.96
N ASP A 104 48.32 -9.05 -0.14
CA ASP A 104 47.02 -8.78 -0.73
C ASP A 104 46.11 -10.01 -0.65
N ILE A 105 44.80 -9.80 -0.50
CA ILE A 105 43.77 -10.84 -0.65
C ILE A 105 42.77 -10.45 -1.75
N THR A 106 42.31 -11.43 -2.53
CA THR A 106 41.22 -11.19 -3.48
C THR A 106 39.88 -11.35 -2.77
N VAL A 107 39.11 -10.27 -2.72
CA VAL A 107 37.73 -10.26 -2.24
C VAL A 107 36.81 -10.32 -3.46
N SER A 108 35.93 -11.31 -3.49
CA SER A 108 34.95 -11.51 -4.55
C SER A 108 33.53 -11.58 -3.97
N GLY A 109 32.53 -11.19 -4.74
CA GLY A 109 31.14 -11.23 -4.30
C GLY A 109 30.14 -11.32 -5.44
N SER A 110 28.92 -11.72 -5.11
CA SER A 110 27.82 -11.95 -6.05
C SER A 110 26.46 -11.78 -5.37
N GLY A 111 25.39 -11.49 -6.12
CA GLY A 111 24.05 -11.27 -5.57
C GLY A 111 23.86 -9.87 -4.98
N TRP A 112 24.77 -8.94 -5.26
CA TRP A 112 24.58 -7.53 -4.91
C TRP A 112 23.63 -6.87 -5.93
N ARG A 113 23.15 -5.67 -5.62
CA ARG A 113 22.46 -4.82 -6.61
C ARG A 113 23.46 -4.46 -7.73
N PRO A 114 23.10 -4.56 -9.02
CA PRO A 114 23.96 -4.12 -10.12
C PRO A 114 24.42 -2.66 -9.98
N GLU A 115 25.57 -2.33 -10.61
CA GLU A 115 26.13 -0.98 -10.72
C GLU A 115 26.27 -0.21 -9.36
N THR A 116 26.29 -0.93 -8.24
CA THR A 116 26.28 -0.35 -6.89
C THR A 116 27.70 -0.22 -6.34
N LEU A 117 28.00 0.94 -5.75
CA LEU A 117 29.30 1.21 -5.13
C LEU A 117 29.39 0.56 -3.74
N LEU A 118 30.37 -0.34 -3.59
CA LEU A 118 30.73 -1.01 -2.33
C LEU A 118 32.04 -0.44 -1.77
N MET A 119 32.17 -0.46 -0.45
CA MET A 119 33.41 -0.23 0.29
C MET A 119 33.82 -1.52 1.00
N LEU A 120 35.09 -1.87 0.87
CA LEU A 120 35.74 -3.02 1.47
C LEU A 120 36.80 -2.55 2.45
N LEU A 121 36.74 -3.06 3.68
CA LEU A 121 37.62 -2.69 4.79
C LEU A 121 38.03 -3.93 5.58
N ILE A 122 39.21 -3.91 6.20
CA ILE A 122 39.57 -4.84 7.27
C ILE A 122 39.31 -4.14 8.60
N CYS A 123 38.52 -4.76 9.48
CA CYS A 123 38.11 -4.14 10.75
C CYS A 123 38.38 -5.06 11.93
N GLY A 124 38.96 -4.49 13.00
CA GLY A 124 39.14 -5.11 14.30
C GLY A 124 37.91 -4.96 15.19
N GLN A 125 37.94 -5.58 16.37
CA GLN A 125 36.80 -5.73 17.27
C GLN A 125 35.48 -6.05 16.53
N SER A 126 35.51 -7.03 15.63
CA SER A 126 34.36 -7.38 14.79
C SER A 126 34.18 -8.89 14.59
N GLU A 127 32.91 -9.31 14.54
CA GLU A 127 32.47 -10.68 14.26
C GLU A 127 31.23 -10.65 13.34
N PRO A 128 31.06 -11.63 12.44
CA PRO A 128 29.86 -11.72 11.60
C PRO A 128 28.58 -11.74 12.43
N GLY A 129 27.63 -10.87 12.09
CA GLY A 129 26.36 -10.74 12.81
C GLY A 129 26.42 -9.87 14.08
N ARG A 130 27.61 -9.62 14.66
CA ARG A 130 27.83 -8.56 15.65
C ARG A 130 28.16 -7.22 15.00
N GLY A 131 28.79 -7.24 13.82
CA GLY A 131 29.22 -6.05 13.08
C GLY A 131 30.49 -5.42 13.67
N VAL A 132 30.86 -4.24 13.17
CA VAL A 132 32.08 -3.53 13.59
C VAL A 132 31.79 -2.68 14.83
N ILE A 133 32.28 -3.10 15.99
CA ILE A 133 32.26 -2.28 17.21
C ILE A 133 33.18 -1.08 16.99
N GLY A 134 32.75 0.12 17.37
CA GLY A 134 33.46 1.38 17.06
C GLY A 134 33.23 1.92 15.63
N GLY A 135 32.57 1.16 14.75
CA GLY A 135 32.28 1.56 13.37
C GLY A 135 33.56 1.71 12.54
N THR A 136 33.57 2.65 11.59
CA THR A 136 34.71 2.86 10.68
C THR A 136 36.02 3.17 11.41
N ASN A 137 35.99 3.71 12.62
CA ASN A 137 37.20 4.03 13.40
C ASN A 137 38.02 2.78 13.76
N SER A 138 37.39 1.61 13.80
CA SER A 138 38.02 0.32 14.10
C SER A 138 38.47 -0.43 12.84
N CYS A 139 38.43 0.24 11.67
CA CYS A 139 38.84 -0.29 10.38
C CYS A 139 40.14 0.34 9.87
N ALA A 140 40.90 -0.42 9.08
CA ALA A 140 42.03 0.07 8.30
C ALA A 140 41.52 0.88 7.08
N ASN A 141 41.18 2.15 7.32
CA ASN A 141 40.54 3.01 6.31
C ASN A 141 41.48 3.46 5.19
N ALA A 142 42.80 3.53 5.42
CA ALA A 142 43.76 4.00 4.42
C ALA A 142 43.98 2.97 3.30
N GLU A 143 43.92 1.68 3.65
CA GLU A 143 44.10 0.54 2.75
C GLU A 143 42.76 0.01 2.19
N GLY A 144 41.64 0.61 2.59
CA GLY A 144 40.30 0.29 2.10
C GLY A 144 40.18 0.35 0.57
N ARG A 145 39.15 -0.32 0.04
CA ARG A 145 38.90 -0.42 -1.41
C ARG A 145 37.45 -0.14 -1.74
N ALA A 146 37.23 0.87 -2.58
CA ALA A 146 35.95 1.06 -3.24
C ALA A 146 35.89 0.21 -4.52
N VAL A 147 34.76 -0.46 -4.78
CA VAL A 147 34.52 -1.21 -6.02
C VAL A 147 33.06 -1.09 -6.43
N THR A 148 32.80 -0.89 -7.71
CA THR A 148 31.44 -0.93 -8.27
C THR A 148 31.15 -2.34 -8.79
N THR A 149 29.99 -2.88 -8.47
CA THR A 149 29.53 -4.18 -9.00
C THR A 149 29.21 -4.08 -10.49
N ASP A 150 29.39 -5.18 -11.22
CA ASP A 150 28.98 -5.29 -12.62
C ASP A 150 27.44 -5.31 -12.80
N ALA A 151 27.00 -5.42 -14.06
CA ALA A 151 25.59 -5.52 -14.43
C ALA A 151 24.88 -6.79 -13.92
N GLY A 152 25.63 -7.81 -13.47
CA GLY A 152 25.12 -9.02 -12.84
C GLY A 152 25.11 -8.98 -11.31
N GLY A 153 25.55 -7.88 -10.69
CA GLY A 153 25.64 -7.77 -9.24
C GLY A 153 26.83 -8.53 -8.63
N ALA A 154 27.90 -8.73 -9.41
CA ALA A 154 29.13 -9.37 -8.96
C ALA A 154 30.31 -8.38 -8.92
N PHE A 155 31.36 -8.74 -8.17
CA PHE A 155 32.63 -8.01 -8.15
C PHE A 155 33.80 -8.96 -7.82
N SER A 156 35.02 -8.53 -8.16
CA SER A 156 36.28 -9.12 -7.68
C SER A 156 37.35 -8.04 -7.63
N THR A 157 38.08 -7.91 -6.51
CA THR A 157 39.13 -6.90 -6.35
C THR A 157 40.19 -7.32 -5.33
N GLY A 158 41.39 -6.74 -5.43
CA GLY A 158 42.48 -6.92 -4.45
C GLY A 158 42.36 -5.92 -3.30
N LEU A 159 42.30 -6.44 -2.07
CA LEU A 159 42.30 -5.69 -0.81
C LEU A 159 43.63 -5.94 -0.10
N PRO A 160 44.46 -4.90 0.16
CA PRO A 160 45.67 -5.05 0.94
C PRO A 160 45.36 -5.41 2.38
N VAL A 161 46.24 -6.21 2.97
CA VAL A 161 46.14 -6.65 4.36
C VAL A 161 46.84 -5.63 5.24
N ALA A 162 46.03 -4.84 5.92
CA ALA A 162 46.45 -3.89 6.94
C ALA A 162 46.03 -4.36 8.34
N GLU A 163 46.76 -3.88 9.35
CA GLU A 163 46.41 -4.05 10.75
C GLU A 163 45.36 -2.99 11.11
N PRO A 164 44.14 -3.37 11.52
CA PRO A 164 43.16 -2.39 11.98
C PRO A 164 43.61 -1.72 13.29
N PRO A 165 43.15 -0.49 13.60
CA PRO A 165 43.51 0.22 14.84
C PRO A 165 43.15 -0.53 16.13
N GLU A 166 42.17 -1.42 16.05
CA GLU A 166 41.65 -2.23 17.16
C GLU A 166 42.09 -3.70 17.03
N PRO A 167 42.23 -4.45 18.14
CA PRO A 167 42.64 -5.86 18.10
C PRO A 167 41.60 -6.76 17.43
N CYS A 168 42.05 -7.90 16.87
CA CYS A 168 41.16 -8.94 16.37
C CYS A 168 40.37 -9.62 17.53
N PRO A 169 39.19 -10.25 17.31
CA PRO A 169 38.71 -10.82 16.06
C PRO A 169 38.44 -9.77 14.98
N CYS A 170 38.80 -10.14 13.76
CA CYS A 170 38.79 -9.28 12.60
C CYS A 170 37.89 -9.84 11.49
N VAL A 171 37.33 -8.93 10.70
CA VAL A 171 36.55 -9.26 9.50
C VAL A 171 37.02 -8.45 8.31
N VAL A 172 36.84 -9.01 7.11
CA VAL A 172 36.64 -8.21 5.89
C VAL A 172 35.18 -7.77 5.89
N HIS A 173 34.98 -6.46 6.09
CA HIS A 173 33.69 -5.77 6.07
C HIS A 173 33.41 -5.27 4.65
N VAL A 174 32.29 -5.69 4.06
CA VAL A 174 31.84 -5.23 2.74
C VAL A 174 30.49 -4.55 2.87
N ALA A 175 30.40 -3.27 2.51
CA ALA A 175 29.19 -2.47 2.69
C ALA A 175 28.87 -1.58 1.49
N THR A 176 27.58 -1.41 1.17
CA THR A 176 27.11 -0.43 0.17
C THR A 176 27.34 1.00 0.65
N VAL A 177 27.99 1.84 -0.18
CA VAL A 177 28.23 3.26 0.13
C VAL A 177 26.97 4.11 -0.04
N THR A 178 26.14 3.79 -1.02
CA THR A 178 24.93 4.54 -1.40
C THR A 178 23.70 3.64 -1.51
N GLY A 179 22.51 4.23 -1.43
CA GLY A 179 21.24 3.52 -1.58
C GLY A 179 20.84 2.70 -0.34
N GLU A 180 20.37 1.47 -0.55
CA GLU A 180 19.96 0.58 0.53
C GLU A 180 21.16 -0.06 1.23
N ARG A 181 21.27 0.15 2.55
CA ARG A 181 22.36 -0.40 3.37
C ARG A 181 22.34 -1.92 3.42
N THR A 182 23.28 -2.51 2.68
CA THR A 182 23.59 -3.94 2.67
C THR A 182 25.03 -4.11 3.12
N VAL A 183 25.25 -5.05 4.04
CA VAL A 183 26.53 -5.34 4.70
C VAL A 183 26.74 -6.84 4.73
N VAL A 184 27.96 -7.29 4.43
CA VAL A 184 28.41 -8.67 4.58
C VAL A 184 29.79 -8.69 5.22
N ASP A 185 29.90 -9.28 6.41
CA ASP A 185 31.16 -9.48 7.13
C ASP A 185 31.68 -10.90 6.91
N ARG A 186 32.99 -11.06 6.67
CA ARG A 186 33.67 -12.36 6.61
C ARG A 186 34.82 -12.45 7.60
N PRO A 187 34.91 -13.50 8.44
CA PRO A 187 36.06 -13.70 9.33
C PRO A 187 37.38 -13.69 8.55
N PHE A 188 38.37 -12.99 9.08
CA PHE A 188 39.69 -12.93 8.47
C PHE A 188 40.76 -12.74 9.55
N THR A 189 41.86 -13.47 9.45
CA THR A 189 42.98 -13.40 10.40
C THR A 189 44.12 -12.56 9.82
N VAL A 190 44.39 -11.40 10.43
CA VAL A 190 45.62 -10.63 10.15
C VAL A 190 46.76 -11.28 10.91
N ALA A 191 47.67 -11.95 10.20
CA ALA A 191 48.77 -12.68 10.82
C ALA A 191 49.77 -11.71 11.47
N GLY A 192 49.96 -11.84 12.79
CA GLY A 192 50.81 -10.97 13.61
C GLY A 192 50.08 -9.89 14.39
N HIS A 193 48.81 -9.59 14.06
CA HIS A 193 48.03 -8.59 14.80
C HIS A 193 47.61 -9.07 16.19
N SER A 194 47.40 -8.13 17.10
CA SER A 194 46.95 -8.43 18.47
C SER A 194 45.53 -8.99 18.48
N THR A 195 45.24 -9.88 19.44
CA THR A 195 43.92 -10.47 19.64
C THR A 195 43.42 -10.18 21.06
N ALA A 196 42.13 -9.87 21.18
CA ALA A 196 41.43 -9.63 22.44
C ALA A 196 39.99 -10.15 22.32
N PRO A 197 39.39 -10.69 23.41
CA PRO A 197 37.98 -11.04 23.40
C PRO A 197 37.12 -9.79 23.20
N LEU A 198 36.10 -9.87 22.35
CA LEU A 198 35.17 -8.75 22.14
C LEU A 198 34.51 -8.32 23.45
N PRO A 199 34.32 -7.01 23.69
CA PRO A 199 33.59 -6.55 24.85
C PRO A 199 32.16 -7.14 24.87
N PRO A 200 31.61 -7.43 26.07
CA PRO A 200 30.23 -7.91 26.19
C PRO A 200 29.26 -6.85 25.65
N GLN A 201 28.15 -7.28 25.04
CA GLN A 201 27.10 -6.37 24.54
C GLN A 201 26.29 -5.77 25.70
N THR A 202 26.87 -4.80 26.40
CA THR A 202 26.24 -4.03 27.48
C THR A 202 25.31 -2.95 26.91
N GLY A 203 24.21 -3.38 26.29
CA GLY A 203 23.17 -2.48 25.80
C GLY A 203 21.94 -3.25 25.32
N ALA A 204 20.75 -2.81 25.75
CA ALA A 204 19.51 -3.30 25.16
C ALA A 204 19.37 -2.76 23.73
N GLY A 205 19.07 -3.62 22.77
CA GLY A 205 18.75 -3.21 21.40
C GLY A 205 17.53 -2.28 21.37
N ARG A 206 17.61 -1.21 20.58
CA ARG A 206 16.60 -0.13 20.56
C ARG A 206 15.87 -0.14 19.22
N LEU A 207 14.56 -0.35 19.25
CA LEU A 207 13.72 -0.30 18.05
C LEU A 207 13.14 1.10 17.88
N SER A 208 13.47 1.77 16.77
CA SER A 208 12.78 3.00 16.33
C SER A 208 11.96 2.72 15.07
N VAL A 209 10.98 3.58 14.76
CA VAL A 209 10.17 3.45 13.54
C VAL A 209 10.85 4.13 12.35
N LEU A 210 10.85 3.45 11.21
CA LEU A 210 11.47 3.91 9.96
C LEU A 210 10.45 4.29 8.86
N THR A 211 9.19 3.89 9.00
CA THR A 211 8.13 4.21 8.04
C THR A 211 6.84 4.58 8.74
N THR A 212 6.03 5.43 8.13
CA THR A 212 4.61 5.58 8.49
C THR A 212 3.95 4.21 8.63
N ALA A 213 3.06 4.07 9.61
CA ALA A 213 2.30 2.86 9.84
C ALA A 213 0.95 2.91 9.12
N GLU A 214 0.41 1.76 8.73
CA GLU A 214 -0.83 1.64 7.97
C GLU A 214 -1.76 0.58 8.57
N LEU A 215 -3.07 0.84 8.54
CA LEU A 215 -4.12 -0.08 9.02
C LEU A 215 -4.77 -0.83 7.85
N THR A 216 -4.19 -1.97 7.49
CA THR A 216 -4.59 -2.82 6.36
C THR A 216 -5.73 -3.79 6.74
N GLY A 217 -6.35 -4.39 5.72
CA GLY A 217 -7.53 -5.27 5.86
C GLY A 217 -8.86 -4.55 5.60
N ALA A 218 -9.95 -5.32 5.56
CA ALA A 218 -11.28 -4.84 5.17
C ALA A 218 -12.36 -5.20 6.20
N SER A 219 -13.33 -4.32 6.39
CA SER A 219 -14.49 -4.56 7.25
C SER A 219 -15.54 -5.37 6.50
N GLY A 220 -15.76 -6.63 6.89
CA GLY A 220 -16.76 -7.51 6.26
C GLY A 220 -18.21 -7.16 6.63
N LEU A 221 -19.18 -7.73 5.91
CA LEU A 221 -20.62 -7.49 6.11
C LEU A 221 -21.09 -7.73 7.56
N LEU A 222 -20.48 -8.68 8.27
CA LEU A 222 -20.78 -8.96 9.67
C LEU A 222 -20.51 -7.75 10.59
N VAL A 223 -19.53 -6.90 10.27
CA VAL A 223 -19.23 -5.67 11.04
C VAL A 223 -20.37 -4.66 10.92
N TRP A 224 -21.06 -4.63 9.78
CA TRP A 224 -22.27 -3.81 9.59
C TRP A 224 -23.46 -4.29 10.44
N PHE A 225 -23.47 -5.57 10.84
CA PHE A 225 -24.37 -6.13 11.86
C PHE A 225 -23.80 -6.06 13.30
N GLY A 226 -22.65 -5.40 13.50
CA GLY A 226 -22.06 -5.17 14.82
C GLY A 226 -20.97 -6.16 15.27
N ALA A 227 -20.54 -7.09 14.40
CA ALA A 227 -19.42 -7.99 14.74
C ALA A 227 -18.10 -7.22 14.97
N PRO A 228 -17.18 -7.74 15.82
CA PRO A 228 -15.88 -7.12 16.12
C PRO A 228 -15.10 -6.68 14.86
N PRO A 229 -14.78 -5.38 14.70
CA PRO A 229 -13.87 -4.93 13.64
C PRO A 229 -12.44 -5.44 13.88
N GLY A 230 -11.81 -5.98 12.83
CA GLY A 230 -10.39 -6.36 12.84
C GLY A 230 -9.62 -5.67 11.72
N ARG A 231 -8.36 -5.31 12.00
CA ARG A 231 -7.37 -4.80 11.04
C ARG A 231 -5.98 -5.30 11.40
N GLU A 232 -5.08 -5.24 10.44
CA GLU A 232 -3.66 -5.45 10.67
C GLU A 232 -2.96 -4.09 10.67
N LEU A 233 -2.17 -3.82 11.71
CA LEU A 233 -1.31 -2.64 11.75
C LEU A 233 0.07 -3.04 11.23
N VAL A 234 0.45 -2.49 10.09
CA VAL A 234 1.73 -2.76 9.41
C VAL A 234 2.65 -1.54 9.57
N PHE A 235 3.87 -1.76 10.06
CA PHE A 235 4.88 -0.72 10.22
C PHE A 235 6.29 -1.30 10.10
N THR A 236 7.30 -0.45 9.86
CA THR A 236 8.70 -0.88 9.77
C THR A 236 9.49 -0.34 10.94
N VAL A 237 10.12 -1.22 11.71
CA VAL A 237 11.08 -0.86 12.76
C VAL A 237 12.51 -1.05 12.27
N GLY A 238 13.45 -0.27 12.83
CA GLY A 238 14.89 -0.47 12.70
C GLY A 238 15.53 -0.62 14.06
N ASN A 239 16.50 -1.52 14.20
CA ASN A 239 17.31 -1.58 15.41
C ASN A 239 18.46 -0.57 15.33
N ILE A 240 18.37 0.51 16.10
CA ILE A 240 19.41 1.55 16.23
C ILE A 240 20.36 1.28 17.41
N GLY A 241 20.19 0.16 18.11
CA GLY A 241 21.10 -0.32 19.15
C GLY A 241 22.22 -1.21 18.60
N THR A 242 23.23 -1.45 19.44
CA THR A 242 24.44 -2.25 19.13
C THR A 242 24.32 -3.74 19.47
N ALA A 243 23.18 -4.17 20.00
CA ALA A 243 22.84 -5.55 20.31
C ALA A 243 21.54 -5.95 19.58
N PRO A 244 21.36 -7.24 19.20
CA PRO A 244 20.15 -7.72 18.57
C PRO A 244 18.92 -7.56 19.47
N VAL A 245 17.73 -7.48 18.86
CA VAL A 245 16.44 -7.53 19.58
C VAL A 245 15.72 -8.80 19.16
N GLU A 246 15.69 -9.79 20.05
CA GLU A 246 15.02 -11.07 19.87
C GLU A 246 13.58 -11.01 20.40
N ASP A 247 12.63 -11.58 19.66
CA ASP A 247 11.20 -11.71 20.00
C ASP A 247 10.55 -10.49 20.72
N PRO A 248 10.67 -9.26 20.18
CA PRO A 248 10.18 -8.03 20.81
C PRO A 248 8.69 -8.07 21.16
N VAL A 249 8.39 -7.80 22.43
CA VAL A 249 7.02 -7.61 22.93
C VAL A 249 6.59 -6.17 22.71
N PHE A 250 5.74 -5.97 21.71
CA PHE A 250 5.05 -4.71 21.49
C PHE A 250 3.80 -4.61 22.35
N ARG A 251 3.49 -3.40 22.82
CA ARG A 251 2.20 -3.09 23.48
C ARG A 251 1.34 -2.30 22.51
N VAL A 252 0.19 -2.84 22.14
CA VAL A 252 -0.78 -2.22 21.23
C VAL A 252 -1.90 -1.60 22.05
N GLY A 253 -2.07 -0.28 21.96
CA GLY A 253 -3.04 0.49 22.72
C GLY A 253 -4.22 0.90 21.85
N THR A 254 -5.45 0.56 22.25
CA THR A 254 -6.68 1.04 21.58
C THR A 254 -7.39 2.09 22.42
N ALA A 255 -7.51 3.30 21.89
CA ALA A 255 -8.21 4.44 22.50
C ALA A 255 -9.44 4.83 21.68
N HIS A 256 -10.41 5.49 22.32
CA HIS A 256 -11.63 6.03 21.73
C HIS A 256 -11.88 7.42 22.30
N GLY A 257 -11.98 8.44 21.44
CA GLY A 257 -12.05 9.84 21.88
C GLY A 257 -10.90 10.20 22.84
N VAL A 258 -11.26 10.67 24.04
CA VAL A 258 -10.32 11.12 25.09
C VAL A 258 -9.94 10.03 26.12
N TYR A 259 -10.46 8.80 25.99
CA TYR A 259 -10.17 7.74 26.95
C TYR A 259 -8.76 7.17 26.77
N ALA A 260 -8.08 6.90 27.88
CA ALA A 260 -6.75 6.29 27.88
C ALA A 260 -6.74 4.94 27.13
N PRO A 261 -5.69 4.66 26.32
CA PRO A 261 -5.64 3.44 25.51
C PRO A 261 -5.60 2.18 26.37
N ARG A 262 -6.42 1.20 26.02
CA ARG A 262 -6.34 -0.17 26.55
C ARG A 262 -5.19 -0.90 25.86
N TRP A 263 -4.15 -1.23 26.62
CA TRP A 263 -2.94 -1.88 26.13
C TRP A 263 -3.07 -3.41 26.14
N GLU A 264 -2.78 -4.05 25.01
CA GLU A 264 -2.60 -5.49 24.86
C GLU A 264 -1.14 -5.80 24.50
N GLU A 265 -0.56 -6.86 25.06
CA GLU A 265 0.78 -7.32 24.70
C GLU A 265 0.75 -8.27 23.49
N ARG A 266 1.69 -8.04 22.57
CA ARG A 266 1.83 -8.72 21.28
C ARG A 266 3.32 -8.96 21.03
N GLN A 267 3.78 -10.15 21.38
CA GLN A 267 5.10 -10.66 21.00
C GLN A 267 5.13 -10.86 19.48
N TRP A 268 6.06 -10.17 18.80
CA TRP A 268 6.46 -10.55 17.45
C TRP A 268 7.55 -11.63 17.55
N ARG A 269 7.63 -12.52 16.57
CA ARG A 269 8.65 -13.59 16.53
C ARG A 269 9.69 -13.29 15.47
N GLY A 270 10.96 -13.39 15.86
CA GLY A 270 12.12 -13.10 15.01
C GLY A 270 13.09 -12.12 15.67
N THR A 271 14.26 -11.98 15.06
CA THR A 271 15.35 -11.15 15.58
C THR A 271 15.63 -9.95 14.67
N VAL A 272 15.71 -8.75 15.24
CA VAL A 272 16.14 -7.54 14.54
C VAL A 272 17.62 -7.27 14.88
N GLN A 273 18.52 -7.69 13.99
CA GLN A 273 19.96 -7.43 14.12
C GLN A 273 20.27 -5.91 14.14
N PRO A 274 21.37 -5.47 14.78
CA PRO A 274 21.85 -4.08 14.73
C PRO A 274 21.88 -3.52 13.31
N GLY A 275 21.37 -2.30 13.13
CA GLY A 275 21.34 -1.60 11.83
C GLY A 275 20.38 -2.19 10.78
N ARG A 276 19.70 -3.31 11.06
CA ARG A 276 18.72 -3.92 10.14
C ARG A 276 17.29 -3.44 10.46
N LYS A 277 16.42 -3.59 9.48
CA LYS A 277 15.00 -3.20 9.51
C LYS A 277 14.10 -4.44 9.41
N ALA A 278 12.96 -4.41 10.09
CA ALA A 278 11.95 -5.47 10.05
C ALA A 278 10.56 -4.86 9.84
N ARG A 279 9.76 -5.45 8.95
CA ARG A 279 8.33 -5.13 8.81
C ARG A 279 7.56 -5.96 9.84
N ILE A 280 6.86 -5.26 10.73
CA ILE A 280 6.05 -5.83 11.79
C ILE A 280 4.57 -5.71 11.37
N THR A 281 3.83 -6.81 11.51
CA THR A 281 2.37 -6.85 11.31
C THR A 281 1.72 -7.28 12.62
N LEU A 282 0.94 -6.41 13.25
CA LEU A 282 0.24 -6.70 14.51
C LEU A 282 -1.29 -6.73 14.28
N PRO A 283 -1.98 -7.83 14.62
CA PRO A 283 -3.44 -7.90 14.50
C PRO A 283 -4.11 -7.10 15.61
N VAL A 284 -4.99 -6.16 15.22
CA VAL A 284 -5.72 -5.27 16.11
C VAL A 284 -7.22 -5.53 15.97
N ARG A 285 -7.91 -5.76 17.09
CA ARG A 285 -9.36 -5.97 17.11
C ARG A 285 -10.03 -4.99 18.07
N LEU A 286 -11.17 -4.46 17.65
CA LEU A 286 -12.04 -3.63 18.47
C LEU A 286 -13.22 -4.47 18.99
N PRO A 287 -13.88 -4.08 20.10
CA PRO A 287 -15.03 -4.80 20.63
C PRO A 287 -16.21 -4.83 19.65
N ALA A 288 -17.14 -5.78 19.87
CA ALA A 288 -18.41 -5.81 19.14
C ALA A 288 -19.16 -4.48 19.32
N GLY A 289 -19.85 -4.02 18.28
CA GLY A 289 -20.57 -2.75 18.26
C GLY A 289 -19.70 -1.47 18.24
N ALA A 290 -18.37 -1.59 18.18
CA ALA A 290 -17.46 -0.45 18.04
C ALA A 290 -17.80 0.41 16.81
N HIS A 291 -17.85 1.74 16.99
CA HIS A 291 -18.15 2.71 15.94
C HIS A 291 -17.62 4.12 16.29
N GLY A 292 -17.47 4.97 15.28
CA GLY A 292 -16.81 6.27 15.41
C GLY A 292 -15.29 6.15 15.35
N ASP A 293 -14.60 7.18 15.83
CA ASP A 293 -13.16 7.33 15.65
C ASP A 293 -12.35 6.72 16.80
N TYR A 294 -11.59 5.68 16.45
CA TYR A 294 -10.62 5.04 17.33
C TYR A 294 -9.20 5.51 17.01
N ARG A 295 -8.29 5.29 17.95
CA ARG A 295 -6.87 5.56 17.81
C ARG A 295 -6.10 4.32 18.23
N VAL A 296 -5.32 3.77 17.31
CA VAL A 296 -4.43 2.64 17.53
C VAL A 296 -3.04 3.20 17.80
N SER A 297 -2.40 2.72 18.86
CA SER A 297 -1.05 3.12 19.26
C SER A 297 -0.19 1.89 19.45
N VAL A 298 1.12 2.01 19.25
CA VAL A 298 2.10 0.95 19.58
C VAL A 298 3.24 1.55 20.35
N ARG A 299 3.64 0.90 21.45
CA ARG A 299 4.84 1.24 22.20
C ARG A 299 5.74 0.03 22.43
N TYR A 300 7.02 0.29 22.57
CA TYR A 300 8.05 -0.69 22.94
C TYR A 300 8.75 -0.19 24.20
N GLY A 301 8.69 -0.98 25.28
CA GLY A 301 9.06 -0.51 26.62
C GLY A 301 8.24 0.73 27.05
N SER A 302 8.93 1.87 27.16
CA SER A 302 8.38 3.20 27.47
C SER A 302 8.16 4.09 26.24
N GLU A 303 8.69 3.74 25.07
CA GLU A 303 8.71 4.60 23.88
C GLU A 303 7.47 4.36 22.99
N LEU A 304 6.71 5.43 22.70
CA LEU A 304 5.59 5.40 21.76
C LEU A 304 6.14 5.41 20.33
N LEU A 305 5.99 4.28 19.64
CA LEU A 305 6.51 4.06 18.29
C LEU A 305 5.56 4.55 17.20
N VAL A 306 4.26 4.29 17.36
CA VAL A 306 3.25 4.50 16.32
C VAL A 306 1.97 5.05 16.94
N GLU A 307 1.31 5.95 16.21
CA GLU A 307 -0.07 6.33 16.42
C GLU A 307 -0.79 6.40 15.06
N GLN A 308 -2.01 5.84 14.98
CA GLN A 308 -2.83 5.78 13.76
C GLN A 308 -4.33 5.96 14.05
N PRO A 309 -5.05 6.80 13.30
CA PRO A 309 -6.50 6.92 13.40
C PRO A 309 -7.23 5.76 12.70
N TRP A 310 -8.36 5.33 13.27
CA TRP A 310 -9.22 4.29 12.70
C TRP A 310 -10.69 4.70 12.83
N GLY A 311 -11.26 5.26 11.76
CA GLY A 311 -12.70 5.50 11.66
C GLY A 311 -13.47 4.19 11.43
N VAL A 312 -14.44 3.90 12.29
CA VAL A 312 -15.28 2.69 12.22
C VAL A 312 -16.74 3.07 11.92
N GLY A 313 -17.28 2.54 10.83
CA GLY A 313 -18.65 2.80 10.39
C GLY A 313 -19.71 2.28 11.37
N ARG A 314 -20.85 2.98 11.46
CA ARG A 314 -21.97 2.60 12.35
C ARG A 314 -22.64 1.28 11.88
N PRO A 315 -22.98 0.36 12.81
CA PRO A 315 -23.58 -0.93 12.47
C PRO A 315 -25.09 -0.83 12.18
N TRP A 316 -25.45 -0.27 11.02
CA TRP A 316 -26.85 -0.07 10.61
C TRP A 316 -27.61 -1.37 10.27
N GLY A 317 -26.95 -2.53 10.23
CA GLY A 317 -27.57 -3.78 9.77
C GLY A 317 -28.71 -4.26 10.65
N VAL A 318 -28.58 -4.15 11.98
CA VAL A 318 -29.65 -4.49 12.92
C VAL A 318 -30.85 -3.56 12.76
N THR A 319 -30.60 -2.24 12.62
CA THR A 319 -31.68 -1.26 12.39
C THR A 319 -32.38 -1.45 11.05
N LEU A 320 -31.65 -1.74 9.96
CA LEU A 320 -32.25 -1.96 8.65
C LEU A 320 -33.06 -3.26 8.62
N PHE A 321 -32.58 -4.32 9.28
CA PHE A 321 -33.34 -5.56 9.46
C PHE A 321 -34.69 -5.30 10.16
N TRP A 322 -34.70 -4.57 11.28
CA TRP A 322 -35.95 -4.23 11.99
C TRP A 322 -36.89 -3.35 11.16
N VAL A 323 -36.38 -2.34 10.44
CA VAL A 323 -37.19 -1.52 9.53
C VAL A 323 -37.79 -2.37 8.40
N LEU A 324 -37.00 -3.26 7.80
CA LEU A 324 -37.48 -4.13 6.72
C LEU A 324 -38.51 -5.14 7.24
N LEU A 325 -38.33 -5.71 8.43
CA LEU A 325 -39.32 -6.58 9.09
C LEU A 325 -40.63 -5.81 9.36
N ALA A 326 -40.55 -4.59 9.90
CA ALA A 326 -41.69 -3.73 10.19
C ALA A 326 -42.47 -3.27 8.94
N VAL A 327 -41.87 -3.29 7.75
CA VAL A 327 -42.55 -3.01 6.47
C VAL A 327 -43.06 -4.29 5.82
N VAL A 328 -42.24 -5.34 5.74
CA VAL A 328 -42.56 -6.57 5.01
C VAL A 328 -43.65 -7.39 5.71
N VAL A 329 -43.64 -7.49 7.04
CA VAL A 329 -44.64 -8.29 7.77
C VAL A 329 -46.06 -7.70 7.61
N PRO A 330 -46.32 -6.40 7.85
CA PRO A 330 -47.64 -5.82 7.58
C PRO A 330 -48.03 -5.87 6.10
N ALA A 331 -47.10 -5.67 5.17
CA ALA A 331 -47.38 -5.77 3.73
C ALA A 331 -47.78 -7.21 3.31
N ALA A 332 -47.13 -8.23 3.88
CA ALA A 332 -47.48 -9.64 3.66
C ALA A 332 -48.85 -9.98 4.26
N LEU A 333 -49.13 -9.54 5.51
CA LEU A 333 -50.43 -9.73 6.15
C LEU A 333 -51.56 -9.03 5.38
N PHE A 334 -51.33 -7.82 4.87
CA PHE A 334 -52.28 -7.10 4.01
C PHE A 334 -52.53 -7.83 2.69
N ARG A 335 -51.48 -8.32 2.02
CA ARG A 335 -51.59 -9.14 0.79
C ARG A 335 -52.40 -10.43 1.03
N ILE A 336 -52.16 -11.11 2.16
CA ILE A 336 -52.91 -12.31 2.56
C ILE A 336 -54.38 -11.97 2.86
N GLY A 337 -54.63 -10.90 3.61
CA GLY A 337 -55.99 -10.42 3.92
C GLY A 337 -56.79 -10.11 2.66
N MET A 338 -56.21 -9.37 1.71
CA MET A 338 -56.83 -9.10 0.41
C MET A 338 -57.11 -10.39 -0.38
N ALA A 339 -56.16 -11.33 -0.42
CA ALA A 339 -56.34 -12.61 -1.12
C ALA A 339 -57.44 -13.49 -0.48
N VAL A 340 -57.62 -13.43 0.85
CA VAL A 340 -58.74 -14.08 1.54
C VAL A 340 -60.05 -13.38 1.22
N VAL A 341 -60.10 -12.04 1.27
CA VAL A 341 -61.31 -11.26 0.90
C VAL A 341 -61.74 -11.57 -0.53
N ASP A 342 -60.86 -11.50 -1.52
CA ASP A 342 -61.19 -11.80 -2.92
C ASP A 342 -61.56 -13.27 -3.16
N ARG A 343 -61.13 -14.20 -2.29
CA ARG A 343 -61.55 -15.62 -2.33
C ARG A 343 -62.92 -15.86 -1.69
N VAL A 344 -63.26 -15.11 -0.64
CA VAL A 344 -64.55 -15.20 0.09
C VAL A 344 -65.64 -14.36 -0.59
N ARG A 345 -65.27 -13.32 -1.35
CA ARG A 345 -66.19 -12.44 -2.06
C ARG A 345 -67.09 -13.27 -3.01
N PRO A 346 -68.43 -13.25 -2.84
CA PRO A 346 -69.32 -14.04 -3.69
C PRO A 346 -69.21 -13.62 -5.16
N ARG A 347 -68.61 -14.48 -6.00
CA ARG A 347 -68.63 -14.34 -7.45
C ARG A 347 -70.09 -14.28 -7.90
N HIS A 348 -70.57 -13.09 -8.25
CA HIS A 348 -71.94 -12.93 -8.76
C HIS A 348 -72.14 -13.81 -10.00
N PRO A 349 -73.06 -14.80 -9.99
CA PRO A 349 -73.38 -15.60 -11.16
C PRO A 349 -74.30 -14.79 -12.10
N GLY A 350 -73.79 -13.63 -12.56
CA GLY A 350 -74.63 -12.47 -12.87
C GLY A 350 -74.51 -11.86 -14.26
N ARG A 351 -73.68 -12.39 -15.17
CA ARG A 351 -73.75 -12.00 -16.60
C ARG A 351 -73.14 -12.99 -17.60
N ARG A 352 -73.74 -14.18 -17.71
CA ARG A 352 -73.79 -14.84 -19.03
C ARG A 352 -74.77 -14.05 -19.90
N ARG A 353 -74.27 -13.17 -20.79
CA ARG A 353 -75.03 -12.82 -22.01
C ARG A 353 -74.79 -13.94 -23.02
N ALA A 354 -75.55 -15.02 -22.88
CA ALA A 354 -75.71 -16.02 -23.93
C ALA A 354 -76.92 -15.60 -24.77
N GLY A 355 -76.72 -15.44 -26.07
CA GLY A 355 -77.74 -14.96 -27.00
C GLY A 355 -77.09 -14.26 -28.20
N ALA A 356 -77.09 -14.84 -29.40
CA ALA A 356 -77.49 -16.20 -29.76
C ALA A 356 -76.67 -16.69 -30.97
N PRO A 357 -76.47 -18.02 -31.15
CA PRO A 357 -75.90 -18.53 -32.39
C PRO A 357 -76.97 -18.47 -33.50
N VAL A 358 -76.75 -17.63 -34.50
CA VAL A 358 -77.53 -17.63 -35.75
C VAL A 358 -76.67 -18.22 -36.86
N ALA A 359 -77.17 -19.28 -37.50
CA ALA A 359 -76.52 -20.06 -38.54
C ALA A 359 -77.14 -19.75 -39.94
N PRO A 360 -76.56 -20.23 -41.06
CA PRO A 360 -76.56 -19.42 -42.29
C PRO A 360 -77.54 -19.84 -43.40
N HIS A 361 -78.21 -18.83 -44.00
CA HIS A 361 -78.84 -18.85 -45.32
C HIS A 361 -78.51 -17.51 -46.04
N GLY A 362 -78.42 -17.38 -47.37
CA GLY A 362 -78.48 -18.43 -48.40
C GLY A 362 -78.80 -17.94 -49.83
N THR A 363 -77.89 -17.18 -50.49
CA THR A 363 -77.93 -16.82 -51.95
C THR A 363 -79.13 -15.98 -52.45
N PRO A 364 -79.20 -15.50 -53.72
CA PRO A 364 -78.16 -15.24 -54.76
C PRO A 364 -78.24 -13.82 -55.42
N ALA A 365 -77.27 -13.51 -56.31
CA ALA A 365 -77.39 -12.65 -57.53
C ALA A 365 -77.74 -11.12 -57.38
N THR A 366 -77.40 -10.15 -58.25
CA THR A 366 -76.50 -9.93 -59.43
C THR A 366 -76.47 -8.38 -59.69
N PRO A 367 -75.87 -7.80 -60.76
CA PRO A 367 -74.47 -7.85 -61.20
C PRO A 367 -73.85 -6.43 -61.46
N ALA A 368 -72.56 -6.41 -61.83
CA ALA A 368 -71.87 -5.30 -62.55
C ALA A 368 -71.67 -3.97 -61.75
N THR A 369 -70.77 -3.04 -62.13
CA THR A 369 -70.04 -2.85 -63.40
C THR A 369 -68.69 -2.14 -63.19
N ARG A 370 -67.60 -2.60 -63.87
CA ARG A 370 -66.36 -1.86 -64.29
C ARG A 370 -65.53 -1.10 -63.20
N ALA A 371 -64.19 -0.97 -63.29
CA ALA A 371 -63.23 -1.35 -64.34
C ALA A 371 -61.85 -1.74 -63.77
N ALA A 372 -61.04 -2.38 -64.64
CA ALA A 372 -59.57 -2.42 -64.73
C ALA A 372 -58.70 -2.11 -63.48
N CYS A 373 -57.86 -3.02 -62.98
CA CYS A 373 -56.61 -3.54 -63.59
C CYS A 373 -55.45 -2.49 -63.64
N PRO A 374 -54.16 -2.90 -63.74
CA PRO A 374 -53.34 -3.32 -62.59
C PRO A 374 -52.03 -2.47 -62.50
N CYS A 375 -51.06 -2.72 -61.62
CA CYS A 375 -50.00 -3.73 -61.80
C CYS A 375 -49.04 -3.77 -60.60
N SER A 376 -48.42 -4.94 -60.40
CA SER A 376 -47.26 -5.14 -59.54
C SER A 376 -45.98 -4.59 -60.18
N CYS A 377 -45.08 -3.97 -59.40
CA CYS A 377 -43.67 -4.38 -59.24
C CYS A 377 -42.85 -3.40 -58.37
N PRO A 378 -41.71 -3.82 -57.79
CA PRO A 378 -40.92 -3.02 -56.84
C PRO A 378 -39.81 -2.20 -57.52
N CYS A 379 -39.45 -1.04 -56.93
CA CYS A 379 -38.22 -0.30 -57.21
C CYS A 379 -37.80 0.57 -56.02
N SER A 380 -36.60 1.15 -56.06
CA SER A 380 -35.89 1.69 -54.90
C SER A 380 -35.66 3.22 -54.94
N CYS A 381 -35.69 3.86 -53.77
CA CYS A 381 -35.10 5.20 -53.49
C CYS A 381 -35.79 6.41 -54.18
N PRO A 382 -35.35 7.68 -53.95
CA PRO A 382 -35.41 8.34 -52.62
C PRO A 382 -35.89 9.84 -52.64
N CYS A 383 -36.52 10.29 -51.53
CA CYS A 383 -36.75 11.72 -51.17
C CYS A 383 -37.67 12.54 -52.12
N PRO A 384 -38.02 13.82 -51.84
CA PRO A 384 -37.93 14.64 -50.61
C PRO A 384 -39.29 15.25 -50.13
N CYS A 385 -39.22 16.20 -49.18
CA CYS A 385 -40.25 17.08 -48.57
C CYS A 385 -40.88 18.10 -49.59
N PRO A 386 -41.79 19.08 -49.27
CA PRO A 386 -42.08 19.71 -47.94
C PRO A 386 -43.50 20.30 -47.67
N CYS A 387 -43.61 21.09 -46.57
CA CYS A 387 -44.62 22.13 -46.24
C CYS A 387 -46.06 21.70 -45.84
N SER A 388 -46.80 22.41 -44.95
CA SER A 388 -46.51 23.66 -44.22
C SER A 388 -47.25 23.83 -42.87
N GLU A 389 -46.84 24.86 -42.11
CA GLU A 389 -47.32 25.42 -40.83
C GLU A 389 -48.69 26.22 -40.96
N PRO A 390 -49.25 27.02 -40.00
CA PRO A 390 -48.66 27.62 -38.77
C PRO A 390 -49.54 27.92 -37.51
N GLY A 391 -48.89 28.47 -36.46
CA GLY A 391 -49.50 29.05 -35.24
C GLY A 391 -48.74 28.67 -33.95
N THR A 392 -47.84 29.42 -33.28
CA THR A 392 -47.73 30.89 -33.00
C THR A 392 -48.82 31.34 -32.01
N THR A 393 -48.60 31.78 -30.75
CA THR A 393 -47.40 32.21 -29.95
C THR A 393 -47.73 32.03 -28.42
N ALA A 394 -46.94 32.31 -27.36
CA ALA A 394 -45.61 32.89 -27.09
C ALA A 394 -45.10 32.44 -25.67
N ALA A 395 -43.96 32.95 -25.21
CA ALA A 395 -43.51 32.95 -23.80
C ALA A 395 -42.79 34.29 -23.45
N PRO A 396 -42.61 34.65 -22.16
CA PRO A 396 -41.30 35.21 -21.79
C PRO A 396 -40.76 34.91 -20.36
N ARG A 397 -39.45 34.61 -20.32
CA ARG A 397 -38.39 35.05 -19.38
C ARG A 397 -38.46 34.81 -17.86
N ARG A 398 -37.43 34.06 -17.40
CA ARG A 398 -36.50 34.28 -16.26
C ARG A 398 -36.80 35.39 -15.23
N SER A 399 -36.59 35.06 -13.95
CA SER A 399 -35.77 35.87 -13.01
C SER A 399 -35.33 35.09 -11.76
N THR A 400 -34.13 35.41 -11.26
CA THR A 400 -33.56 35.12 -9.93
C THR A 400 -32.85 36.42 -9.48
N PRO A 401 -32.80 36.81 -8.18
CA PRO A 401 -32.02 36.08 -7.17
C PRO A 401 -32.48 36.18 -5.67
N ALA A 402 -31.77 35.40 -4.84
CA ALA A 402 -31.38 35.60 -3.42
C ALA A 402 -32.22 36.44 -2.43
N ALA A 403 -32.57 35.83 -1.27
CA ALA A 403 -32.39 36.40 0.08
C ALA A 403 -32.69 35.36 1.21
N GLY A 404 -32.15 35.62 2.40
CA GLY A 404 -32.54 35.09 3.73
C GLY A 404 -32.12 36.12 4.79
N PRO A 405 -32.04 35.82 6.11
CA PRO A 405 -32.44 34.61 6.85
C PRO A 405 -33.31 34.89 8.12
N ALA A 406 -33.94 33.86 8.69
CA ALA A 406 -34.59 33.85 10.02
C ALA A 406 -34.89 32.38 10.43
N ALA A 407 -34.93 31.97 11.70
CA ALA A 407 -34.47 32.54 12.97
C ALA A 407 -34.17 31.39 13.96
N ALA A 408 -33.51 31.66 15.09
CA ALA A 408 -33.31 30.71 16.18
C ALA A 408 -34.24 31.00 17.37
N PRO A 409 -34.57 30.00 18.20
CA PRO A 409 -34.85 30.18 19.61
C PRO A 409 -33.76 29.56 20.50
N ALA A 410 -33.67 30.01 21.75
CA ALA A 410 -32.68 29.55 22.73
C ALA A 410 -33.36 29.07 24.03
N ALA A 411 -32.52 28.75 25.03
CA ALA A 411 -32.83 28.43 26.43
C ALA A 411 -33.47 27.06 26.72
N ALA A 412 -32.74 26.22 27.47
CA ALA A 412 -33.06 25.99 28.89
C ALA A 412 -31.91 25.25 29.61
N SER A 413 -31.53 25.72 30.80
CA SER A 413 -30.67 24.99 31.75
C SER A 413 -31.30 25.06 33.15
N PRO A 414 -31.46 23.94 33.87
CA PRO A 414 -31.62 23.93 35.32
C PRO A 414 -30.27 23.70 36.03
N ALA A 415 -30.18 24.04 37.31
CA ALA A 415 -28.93 24.02 38.08
C ALA A 415 -29.05 23.25 39.41
N GLY A 416 -27.90 22.72 39.89
CA GLY A 416 -27.73 22.17 41.24
C GLY A 416 -28.29 20.75 41.46
N PRO A 417 -28.11 20.19 42.69
CA PRO A 417 -27.51 20.80 43.87
C PRO A 417 -26.00 20.51 44.03
N ALA A 418 -25.36 21.16 44.99
CA ALA A 418 -23.97 20.93 45.36
C ALA A 418 -23.83 20.08 46.63
N THR A 419 -22.75 19.30 46.72
CA THR A 419 -22.19 18.79 47.98
C THR A 419 -20.71 19.15 48.04
N ALA A 420 -20.32 19.93 49.06
CA ALA A 420 -18.96 20.43 49.22
C ALA A 420 -18.19 19.59 50.23
N HIS A 421 -17.02 19.07 49.85
CA HIS A 421 -16.03 18.50 50.78
C HIS A 421 -14.64 19.07 50.49
N SER A 422 -13.95 19.38 51.59
CA SER A 422 -12.78 20.25 51.73
C SER A 422 -11.58 19.92 50.84
N ALA A 423 -10.94 20.96 50.30
CA ALA A 423 -9.56 20.91 49.86
C ALA A 423 -8.61 21.37 50.99
N PRO A 424 -7.44 20.73 51.17
CA PRO A 424 -6.28 21.33 51.81
C PRO A 424 -5.34 21.92 50.75
N ASN A 425 -4.99 23.21 50.88
CA ASN A 425 -4.00 23.88 50.03
C ASN A 425 -2.56 23.69 50.59
N PRO A 426 -1.50 24.01 49.82
CA PRO A 426 -0.22 23.28 49.93
C PRO A 426 0.81 23.85 50.92
N PRO A 427 1.80 23.05 51.32
CA PRO A 427 3.03 23.54 51.93
C PRO A 427 3.99 24.12 50.87
N SER A 428 4.15 25.44 50.85
CA SER A 428 5.25 26.08 50.12
C SER A 428 6.57 25.89 50.88
N ALA A 429 7.58 25.24 50.28
CA ALA A 429 8.90 25.10 50.90
C ALA A 429 10.06 25.07 49.89
N ARG A 430 10.84 26.17 49.93
CA ARG A 430 12.31 26.23 49.80
C ARG A 430 12.97 25.61 48.56
N THR A 431 13.42 26.53 47.71
CA THR A 431 14.76 26.52 47.11
C THR A 431 15.80 25.83 48.00
N SER A 432 16.55 24.89 47.40
CA SER A 432 17.85 24.43 47.87
C SER A 432 18.72 24.19 46.63
N ALA A 433 19.69 25.07 46.38
CA ALA A 433 20.72 24.81 45.37
C ALA A 433 21.74 23.81 45.95
N PRO A 434 22.21 22.82 45.18
CA PRO A 434 23.40 22.06 45.56
C PRO A 434 24.63 22.98 45.46
N ASP A 435 25.51 22.91 46.45
CA ASP A 435 26.65 23.82 46.58
C ASP A 435 27.73 23.56 45.52
N SER A 436 28.34 24.62 45.02
CA SER A 436 29.39 24.54 44.00
C SER A 436 30.76 24.32 44.65
N THR A 437 31.17 23.06 44.84
CA THR A 437 32.55 22.74 45.23
C THR A 437 33.47 22.81 43.99
N PRO A 438 34.45 23.74 43.91
CA PRO A 438 35.38 23.79 42.79
C PRO A 438 36.39 22.64 42.89
N GLY A 439 36.38 21.72 41.92
CA GLY A 439 37.45 20.75 41.78
C GLY A 439 38.78 21.44 41.41
N PRO A 440 39.94 20.91 41.84
CA PRO A 440 41.23 21.51 41.51
C PRO A 440 41.46 21.52 39.99
N ALA A 441 42.04 22.61 39.49
CA ALA A 441 42.31 22.77 38.07
C ALA A 441 43.28 21.69 37.55
N PRO A 442 43.06 21.15 36.33
CA PRO A 442 44.05 20.27 35.70
C PRO A 442 45.35 21.04 35.46
N ALA A 443 46.49 20.41 35.77
CA ALA A 443 47.79 21.01 35.53
C ALA A 443 47.99 21.29 34.02
N ALA A 444 48.54 22.46 33.70
CA ALA A 444 48.85 22.81 32.32
C ALA A 444 49.93 21.85 31.76
N ILE A 445 49.61 21.20 30.64
CA ILE A 445 50.60 20.44 29.87
C ILE A 445 51.57 21.46 29.24
N PRO A 446 52.89 21.37 29.47
CA PRO A 446 53.85 22.26 28.81
C PRO A 446 53.83 22.03 27.30
N ALA A 447 53.93 23.12 26.54
CA ALA A 447 54.01 23.03 25.08
C ALA A 447 55.32 22.35 24.65
N PRO A 448 55.33 21.57 23.55
CA PRO A 448 56.56 21.01 23.01
C PRO A 448 57.50 22.12 22.53
N GLU A 449 58.77 22.00 22.86
CA GLU A 449 59.81 22.94 22.43
C GLU A 449 60.03 22.83 20.90
N PRO A 450 60.35 23.94 20.21
CA PRO A 450 60.75 23.89 18.81
C PRO A 450 62.12 23.21 18.66
N PRO A 451 62.36 22.43 17.60
CA PRO A 451 63.61 21.71 17.41
C PRO A 451 64.80 22.67 17.26
N GLU A 452 65.86 22.41 18.04
CA GLU A 452 67.09 23.20 18.05
C GLU A 452 67.90 22.98 16.76
N ASN A 453 68.32 24.05 16.10
CA ASN A 453 69.03 23.98 14.82
C ASN A 453 70.52 23.60 15.02
N GLY A 454 70.81 22.31 15.01
CA GLY A 454 72.18 21.79 15.02
C GLY A 454 73.00 22.25 13.79
N PRO A 455 74.29 22.60 13.94
CA PRO A 455 75.11 23.10 12.85
C PRO A 455 75.50 22.02 11.83
N PRO A 456 75.76 22.38 10.56
CA PRO A 456 76.04 21.41 9.49
C PRO A 456 77.39 20.71 9.68
N ALA A 457 77.38 19.38 9.60
CA ALA A 457 78.58 18.56 9.62
C ALA A 457 79.41 18.75 8.34
N LYS A 458 80.74 18.87 8.48
CA LYS A 458 81.68 18.79 7.35
C LYS A 458 81.84 17.33 6.92
N GLY A 459 81.69 17.06 5.63
CA GLY A 459 82.05 15.76 5.05
C GLY A 459 83.58 15.58 4.96
N PRO A 460 84.08 14.33 4.96
CA PRO A 460 85.48 14.03 4.67
C PRO A 460 85.78 14.11 3.16
N THR A 461 87.02 14.43 2.85
CA THR A 461 87.68 14.27 1.53
C THR A 461 88.15 12.84 1.33
#